data_AF-A0A3S5Y415-F1
#
_entry.id   AF-A0A3S5Y415-F1
#
_cell.length_a   1.000
_cell.length_b   1.000
_cell.length_c   1.000
_cell.angle_alpha   90.00
_cell.angle_beta   90.00
_cell.angle_gamma   90.00
#
_symmetry.space_group_name_H-M   'P 1'
#
loop_
_entity.id
_entity.type
_entity.pdbx_description
1 polymer ?
#
loop_
_entity_poly.entity_id
_entity_poly.type
_entity_poly.pdbx_seq_one_letter_code
_entity_poly.pdbx_strand_id
1 'polypeptide(L)' 'MTQEKKKEIDRARLDAVFGTVLPDQTSDERSPDGESRGDGTPDEWLRRQVPPHHG' A
#
# COMPACT_ATOMS: atom_id res chain seq x y z
N MET A 1 -23.31 -21.07 3.11
CA MET A 1 -22.44 -19.94 2.71
C MET A 1 -21.50 -20.48 1.64
N THR A 2 -21.80 -20.26 0.37
CA THR A 2 -21.01 -20.80 -0.74
C THR A 2 -19.82 -19.88 -0.96
N GLN A 3 -18.62 -20.36 -0.65
CA GLN A 3 -17.38 -19.61 -0.91
C GLN A 3 -17.24 -19.44 -2.42
N GLU A 4 -17.39 -18.22 -2.92
CA GLU A 4 -17.11 -17.88 -4.31
C GLU A 4 -15.63 -18.21 -4.60
N LYS A 5 -15.41 -19.17 -5.49
CA LYS A 5 -14.08 -19.61 -5.88
C LYS A 5 -13.38 -18.44 -6.57
N LYS A 6 -12.43 -17.79 -5.88
CA LYS A 6 -11.60 -16.71 -6.47
C LYS A 6 -11.12 -17.18 -7.84
N LYS A 7 -11.46 -16.41 -8.88
CA LYS A 7 -11.01 -16.67 -10.24
C LYS A 7 -9.48 -16.73 -10.25
N GLU A 8 -8.92 -17.77 -10.85
CA GLU A 8 -7.47 -17.90 -10.95
C GLU A 8 -6.90 -16.68 -11.68
N ILE A 9 -5.81 -16.14 -11.15
CA ILE A 9 -5.16 -14.96 -11.71
C ILE A 9 -4.37 -15.40 -12.95
N ASP A 10 -4.70 -14.81 -14.10
CA ASP A 10 -3.96 -15.01 -15.34
C ASP A 10 -2.66 -14.19 -15.32
N ARG A 11 -1.56 -14.88 -15.00
CA ARG A 11 -0.22 -14.27 -14.93
C ARG A 11 0.25 -13.76 -16.30
N ALA A 12 -0.05 -14.49 -17.37
CA ALA A 12 0.37 -14.10 -18.72
C ALA A 12 -0.28 -12.79 -19.17
N ARG A 13 -1.56 -12.59 -18.82
CA ARG A 13 -2.25 -11.33 -19.05
C ARG A 13 -1.64 -10.16 -18.28
N LEU A 14 -1.23 -10.39 -17.02
CA LEU A 14 -0.58 -9.35 -16.22
C LEU A 14 0.76 -8.96 -16.83
N ASP A 15 1.59 -9.94 -17.19
CA ASP A 15 2.91 -9.69 -17.78
C ASP A 15 2.80 -8.98 -19.15
N ALA A 16 1.74 -9.25 -19.93
CA ALA A 16 1.48 -8.53 -21.18
C ALA A 16 1.14 -7.04 -20.97
N VAL A 17 0.57 -6.68 -19.82
CA VAL A 17 0.17 -5.30 -19.50
C VAL A 17 1.29 -4.57 -18.75
N PHE A 18 1.90 -5.22 -17.77
CA PHE A 18 2.85 -4.61 -16.84
C PHE A 18 4.31 -4.93 -17.16
N GLY A 19 4.55 -5.86 -18.08
CA GLY A 19 5.89 -6.41 -18.31
C GLY A 19 6.30 -7.40 -17.23
N THR A 20 7.49 -7.97 -17.41
CA THR A 20 8.08 -8.94 -16.48
C THR A 20 9.16 -8.34 -15.60
N VAL A 21 9.61 -7.12 -15.90
CA VAL A 21 10.69 -6.43 -15.20
C VAL A 21 10.08 -5.42 -14.23
N LEU A 22 10.42 -5.55 -12.95
CA LEU A 22 10.08 -4.55 -11.94
C LEU A 22 11.14 -3.44 -11.93
N PRO A 23 10.73 -2.17 -11.73
CA PRO A 23 11.67 -1.08 -11.53
C PRO A 23 12.46 -1.30 -10.23
N ASP A 24 13.70 -0.82 -10.21
CA ASP A 24 14.49 -0.76 -8.98
C ASP A 24 13.90 0.29 -8.02
N GLN A 25 13.87 0.00 -6.72
CA GLN A 25 13.37 0.93 -5.72
C GLN A 25 14.47 1.92 -5.28
N THR A 26 14.12 3.20 -5.27
CA THR A 26 15.05 4.25 -4.84
C THR A 26 15.20 4.27 -3.31
N SER A 27 16.15 5.06 -2.81
CA SER A 27 16.41 5.12 -1.36
C SER A 27 15.31 5.84 -0.59
N ASP A 28 14.54 6.74 -1.22
CA ASP A 28 13.47 7.51 -0.59
C ASP A 28 12.18 6.70 -0.36
N GLU A 29 11.96 5.65 -1.17
CA GLU A 29 10.84 4.71 -1.02
C GLU A 29 11.06 3.69 0.10
N ARG A 30 12.32 3.46 0.49
CA ARG A 30 12.69 2.54 1.57
C ARG A 30 12.57 3.24 2.92
N SER A 31 11.72 2.71 3.81
CA SER A 31 11.82 3.05 5.23
C SER A 31 13.06 2.37 5.80
N PRO A 32 13.93 3.06 6.55
CA PRO A 32 15.17 2.48 7.10
C PRO A 32 14.94 1.30 8.05
N ASP A 33 13.72 1.12 8.53
CA ASP A 33 13.35 0.21 9.63
C ASP A 33 12.33 -0.88 9.21
N GLY A 34 11.80 -0.85 7.98
CA GLY A 34 10.73 -1.78 7.57
C GLY A 34 9.43 -1.64 8.39
N GLU A 35 9.38 -0.64 9.26
CA GLU A 35 8.25 -0.29 10.11
C GLU A 35 7.25 0.50 9.26
N SER A 36 5.99 0.06 9.27
CA SER A 36 4.90 0.87 8.72
C SER A 36 4.98 2.26 9.31
N ARG A 37 5.30 3.24 8.46
CA ARG A 37 5.51 4.64 8.79
C ARG A 37 4.40 5.17 9.70
N GLY A 38 4.69 5.32 10.98
CA GLY A 38 3.80 5.93 11.96
C GLY A 38 3.95 5.33 13.35
N ASP A 39 4.68 6.04 14.22
CA ASP A 39 4.60 5.90 15.67
C ASP A 39 3.15 6.25 16.10
N GLY A 40 2.24 5.28 16.04
CA GLY A 40 0.82 5.44 16.36
C GLY A 40 -0.14 4.57 15.54
N THR A 41 -1.35 4.38 16.08
CA THR A 41 -2.46 3.79 15.31
C THR A 41 -2.87 4.73 14.17
N PRO A 42 -3.43 4.25 13.03
CA PRO A 42 -3.86 5.10 11.92
C PRO A 42 -4.75 6.30 12.34
N ASP A 43 -5.55 6.10 13.38
CA ASP A 43 -6.40 7.12 13.99
C ASP A 43 -5.62 8.27 14.64
N GLU A 44 -4.43 8.00 15.17
CA GLU A 44 -3.60 9.01 15.84
C GLU A 44 -3.02 10.01 14.85
N TRP A 45 -2.56 9.53 13.69
CA TRP A 45 -2.16 10.41 12.60
C TRP A 45 -3.32 11.29 12.14
N LEU A 46 -4.52 10.70 11.95
CA LEU A 46 -5.70 11.44 11.50
C LEU A 46 -6.12 12.55 12.48
N ARG A 47 -6.06 12.29 13.80
CA ARG A 47 -6.35 13.30 14.84
C ARG A 47 -5.36 14.47 14.81
N ARG A 48 -4.11 14.23 14.45
CA ARG A 48 -3.06 15.28 14.33
C ARG A 48 -3.22 16.12 13.05
N GLN A 49 -4.00 15.67 12.06
CA GLN A 49 -4.25 16.39 10.81
C GLN A 49 -5.47 17.34 10.86
N VAL A 50 -6.11 17.51 12.03
CA VAL A 50 -7.25 18.43 12.16
C VAL A 50 -6.76 19.89 12.16
N PRO A 51 -7.24 20.75 11.24
CA PRO A 51 -6.86 22.16 11.21
C PRO A 51 -7.26 22.92 12.49
N PRO A 52 -6.45 23.90 12.94
CA PRO A 52 -6.63 24.59 14.24
C PRO A 52 -7.86 25.50 14.32
N HIS A 53 -8.57 25.73 13.22
CA HIS A 53 -9.74 26.62 13.15
C HIS A 53 -11.06 25.87 12.98
N HIS A 54 -11.09 24.56 13.26
CA HIS A 54 -12.33 23.82 13.37
C HIS A 54 -12.93 24.01 14.77
N GLY A 55 -13.68 25.11 14.92
CA GLY A 55 -14.52 25.46 16.06
C GLY A 55 -15.70 26.29 15.58
#